data_AF-A0A2E4IX37-F1
#
_entry.id   AF-A0A2E4IX37-F1
#
_cell.length_a   1.000
_cell.length_b   1.000
_cell.length_c   1.000
_cell.angle_alpha   90.00
_cell.angle_beta   90.00
_cell.angle_gamma   90.00
#
_symmetry.space_group_name_H-M   'P 1'
#
loop_
_entity.id
_entity.type
_entity.pdbx_description
1 polymer ?
#
loop_
_entity_poly.entity_id
_entity_poly.type
_entity_poly.pdbx_seq_one_letter_code
_entity_poly.pdbx_strand_id
1 'polypeptide(L)'
;MILTKRPSPNTLPISLTWAHYGDLHRVTPWPETRFEKLYGEDWIEIIPTSELLEAASLACHKRDWRPYLEFVPAEVRSFLLGFSFSRMEALYVVGSCPQLLTELIETPALATFLANHNELRGTAAPVWPEIAAVHERNGIHGVLEWLGLPSSRQTLTILSHLESPDLPKKFLEPLRTQLWEPRTIFALQRMPSITDRHLASYCHHAFAA
;
A
#
# COMPACT_ATOMS: atom_id res chain seq x y z
N MET A 1 -17.24 11.24 -28.40
CA MET A 1 -16.19 12.26 -28.60
C MET A 1 -15.25 12.16 -27.41
N ILE A 2 -14.15 11.42 -27.55
CA ILE A 2 -13.21 11.16 -26.45
C ILE A 2 -12.31 12.39 -26.35
N LEU A 3 -12.49 13.19 -25.30
CA LEU A 3 -11.59 14.27 -24.94
C LEU A 3 -10.27 13.63 -24.48
N THR A 4 -9.34 13.44 -25.41
CA THR A 4 -7.94 13.19 -25.07
C THR A 4 -7.38 14.46 -24.45
N LYS A 5 -7.34 14.49 -23.12
CA LYS A 5 -6.72 15.54 -22.33
C LYS A 5 -5.25 15.62 -22.81
N ARG A 6 -4.87 16.74 -23.45
CA ARG A 6 -3.49 16.95 -23.89
C ARG A 6 -2.56 16.82 -22.68
N PRO A 7 -1.46 16.05 -22.75
CA PRO A 7 -0.45 16.05 -21.71
C PRO A 7 0.06 17.49 -21.54
N SER A 8 0.11 17.94 -20.30
CA SER A 8 0.56 19.29 -19.96
C SER A 8 2.08 19.24 -19.83
N PRO A 9 2.85 20.19 -20.41
CA PRO A 9 4.26 20.35 -20.09
C PRO A 9 4.34 20.82 -18.64
N ASN A 10 4.42 19.87 -17.71
CA ASN A 10 4.26 20.13 -16.29
C ASN A 10 5.61 19.95 -15.61
N THR A 11 6.39 21.03 -15.55
CA THR A 11 7.52 21.18 -14.61
C THR A 11 6.93 21.41 -13.21
N LEU A 12 6.32 20.39 -12.62
CA LEU A 12 5.91 20.46 -11.23
C LEU A 12 7.19 20.58 -10.39
N PRO A 13 7.39 21.69 -9.66
CA PRO A 13 8.65 21.94 -8.96
C PRO A 13 8.88 20.96 -7.80
N ILE A 14 7.84 20.22 -7.39
CA ILE A 14 7.86 19.28 -6.28
C ILE A 14 7.24 17.99 -6.78
N SER A 15 8.04 16.95 -6.93
CA SER A 15 7.59 15.60 -7.26
C SER A 15 8.64 14.61 -6.77
N LEU A 16 8.20 13.42 -6.40
CA LEU A 16 9.13 12.32 -6.15
C LEU A 16 9.48 11.74 -7.51
N THR A 17 10.75 11.80 -7.90
CA THR A 17 11.20 11.38 -9.24
C THR A 17 12.27 10.31 -9.09
N TRP A 18 12.18 9.25 -9.90
CA TRP A 18 13.18 8.18 -9.93
C TRP A 18 13.32 7.61 -11.34
N ALA A 19 14.42 6.91 -11.60
CA ALA A 19 14.63 6.17 -12.83
C ALA A 19 14.48 4.67 -12.58
N HIS A 20 13.87 3.95 -13.52
CA HIS A 20 13.72 2.50 -13.48
C HIS A 20 13.74 1.94 -14.90
N TYR A 21 14.64 0.98 -15.18
CA TYR A 21 14.91 0.44 -16.52
C TYR A 21 15.11 1.48 -17.63
N GLY A 22 15.78 2.59 -17.31
CA GLY A 22 16.08 3.66 -18.27
C GLY A 22 14.92 4.64 -18.52
N ASP A 23 13.76 4.39 -17.92
CA ASP A 23 12.60 5.28 -17.97
C ASP A 23 12.56 6.17 -16.72
N LEU A 24 12.21 7.44 -16.92
CA LEU A 24 12.00 8.38 -15.83
C LEU A 24 10.55 8.33 -15.36
N HIS A 25 10.36 8.24 -14.04
CA HIS A 25 9.07 8.14 -13.39
C HIS A 25 8.93 9.23 -12.33
N ARG A 26 7.69 9.61 -12.03
CA ARG A 26 7.41 10.51 -10.92
C ARG A 26 6.08 10.24 -10.23
N VAL A 27 5.95 10.79 -9.03
CA VAL A 27 4.68 10.96 -8.33
C VAL A 27 4.38 12.45 -8.20
N THR A 28 3.20 12.87 -8.65
CA THR A 28 2.72 14.25 -8.51
C THR A 28 2.45 14.61 -7.03
N PRO A 29 2.45 15.91 -6.68
CA PRO A 29 2.09 16.37 -5.35
C PRO A 29 0.73 15.85 -4.86
N TRP A 30 0.62 15.71 -3.55
CA TRP A 30 -0.67 15.60 -2.86
C TRP A 30 -1.53 16.87 -3.08
N PRO A 31 -2.86 16.77 -3.18
CA PRO A 31 -3.71 15.57 -3.09
C PRO A 31 -3.87 14.79 -4.40
N GLU A 32 -3.55 15.37 -5.56
CA GLU A 32 -3.67 14.72 -6.86
C GLU A 32 -2.52 13.73 -7.14
N THR A 33 -2.28 12.80 -6.22
CA THR A 33 -1.21 11.79 -6.26
C THR A 33 -1.42 10.86 -7.45
N ARG A 34 -0.60 11.02 -8.48
CA ARG A 34 -0.60 10.22 -9.71
C ARG A 34 0.80 9.75 -10.00
N PHE A 35 0.90 8.50 -10.41
CA PHE A 35 2.15 7.91 -10.86
C PHE A 35 2.26 8.13 -12.36
N GLU A 36 3.36 8.71 -12.81
CA GLU A 36 3.56 9.10 -14.20
C GLU A 36 4.91 8.59 -14.71
N LYS A 37 4.96 8.23 -15.99
CA LYS A 37 6.17 7.90 -16.74
C LYS A 37 6.42 8.97 -17.80
N LEU A 38 7.67 9.38 -17.97
CA LEU A 38 8.07 10.28 -19.03
C LEU A 38 8.13 9.53 -20.36
N TYR A 39 7.43 10.05 -21.37
CA TYR A 39 7.45 9.58 -22.74
C TYR A 39 7.68 10.76 -23.68
N GLY A 40 8.89 10.86 -24.24
CA GLY A 40 9.31 12.06 -24.97
C GLY A 40 9.43 13.24 -24.01
N GLU A 41 8.59 14.25 -24.20
CA GLU A 41 8.50 15.44 -23.32
C GLU A 41 7.27 15.39 -22.39
N ASP A 42 6.43 14.37 -22.55
CA ASP A 42 5.13 14.28 -21.89
C ASP A 42 5.17 13.30 -20.73
N TRP A 43 4.51 13.68 -19.62
CA TRP A 43 4.28 12.80 -18.50
C TRP A 43 2.92 12.12 -18.66
N ILE A 44 2.93 10.79 -18.72
CA ILE A 44 1.76 9.97 -18.94
C ILE A 44 1.45 9.21 -17.65
N GLU A 45 0.20 9.27 -17.20
CA GLU A 45 -0.27 8.53 -16.04
C GLU A 45 -0.20 7.03 -16.28
N ILE A 46 0.30 6.31 -15.27
CA ILE A 46 0.47 4.86 -15.28
C ILE A 46 -0.11 4.25 -14.01
N ILE A 47 -0.45 2.97 -14.11
CA ILE A 47 -0.71 2.13 -12.95
C ILE A 47 0.64 1.55 -12.51
N PRO A 48 1.15 1.89 -11.32
CA PRO A 48 2.44 1.38 -10.90
C PRO A 48 2.34 -0.11 -10.56
N THR A 49 3.34 -0.89 -10.99
CA THR A 49 3.47 -2.29 -10.59
C THR A 49 4.10 -2.38 -9.20
N SER A 50 3.97 -3.55 -8.57
CA SER A 50 4.62 -3.88 -7.30
C SER A 50 6.15 -3.66 -7.35
N GLU A 51 6.80 -4.11 -8.43
CA GLU A 51 8.23 -3.88 -8.68
C GLU A 51 8.56 -2.38 -8.82
N LEU A 52 7.72 -1.61 -9.53
CA LEU A 52 7.97 -0.18 -9.73
C LEU A 52 7.87 0.59 -8.40
N LEU A 53 6.92 0.23 -7.53
CA LEU A 53 6.78 0.83 -6.20
C LEU A 53 7.98 0.51 -5.30
N GLU A 54 8.51 -0.72 -5.36
CA GLU A 54 9.73 -1.10 -4.66
C GLU A 54 10.93 -0.29 -5.16
N ALA A 55 11.10 -0.19 -6.47
CA ALA A 55 12.16 0.61 -7.08
C ALA A 55 12.06 2.08 -6.67
N ALA A 56 10.85 2.63 -6.64
CA ALA A 56 10.59 4.01 -6.20
C ALA A 56 10.95 4.20 -4.72
N SER A 57 10.59 3.26 -3.85
CA SER A 57 10.94 3.29 -2.42
C SER A 57 12.45 3.25 -2.18
N LEU A 58 13.20 2.49 -2.99
CA LEU A 58 14.66 2.41 -2.89
C LEU A 58 15.35 3.67 -3.41
N ALA A 59 14.85 4.24 -4.51
CA ALA A 59 15.46 5.38 -5.18
C ALA A 59 15.14 6.73 -4.50
N CYS A 60 13.92 6.88 -3.97
CA CYS A 60 13.49 8.12 -3.31
C CYS A 60 14.00 8.17 -1.87
N HIS A 61 15.08 8.90 -1.63
CA HIS A 61 15.69 9.01 -0.32
C HIS A 61 15.07 10.13 0.53
N LYS A 62 15.52 10.25 1.78
CA LYS A 62 15.04 11.28 2.73
C LYS A 62 15.07 12.70 2.16
N ARG A 63 16.05 13.02 1.30
CA ARG A 63 16.18 14.35 0.68
C ARG A 63 15.04 14.66 -0.30
N ASP A 64 14.51 13.64 -0.98
CA ASP A 64 13.47 13.75 -1.99
C ASP A 64 12.09 13.81 -1.29
N TRP A 65 11.93 13.02 -0.23
CA TRP A 65 10.73 13.00 0.60
C TRP A 65 10.49 14.29 1.38
N ARG A 66 11.53 14.96 1.90
CA ARG A 66 11.36 16.16 2.73
C ARG A 66 10.53 17.26 2.03
N PRO A 67 10.90 17.76 0.84
CA PRO A 67 10.12 18.80 0.16
C PRO A 67 8.73 18.31 -0.23
N TYR A 68 8.56 17.02 -0.56
CA TYR A 68 7.25 16.45 -0.87
C TYR A 68 6.30 16.49 0.35
N LEU A 69 6.78 16.06 1.51
CA LEU A 69 5.99 15.96 2.75
C LEU A 69 5.63 17.32 3.36
N GLU A 70 6.24 18.42 2.94
CA GLU A 70 5.87 19.77 3.38
C GLU A 70 4.44 20.16 2.97
N PHE A 71 3.94 19.60 1.87
CA PHE A 71 2.61 19.87 1.31
C PHE A 71 1.57 18.80 1.67
N VAL A 72 2.02 17.73 2.33
CA VAL A 72 1.16 16.63 2.78
C VAL A 72 0.56 16.98 4.15
N PRO A 73 -0.76 16.81 4.36
CA PRO A 73 -1.41 17.02 5.66
C PRO A 73 -0.70 16.28 6.78
N ALA A 74 -0.67 16.86 7.98
CA ALA A 74 0.13 16.35 9.09
C ALA A 74 -0.17 14.88 9.45
N GLU A 75 -1.43 14.48 9.35
CA GLU A 75 -1.90 13.12 9.60
C GLU A 75 -1.38 12.12 8.55
N VAL A 76 -1.58 12.42 7.26
CA VAL A 76 -1.04 11.62 6.14
C VAL A 76 0.48 11.54 6.20
N ARG A 77 1.14 12.66 6.51
CA ARG A 77 2.61 12.69 6.68
C ARG A 77 3.06 11.79 7.81
N SER A 78 2.37 11.80 8.95
CA SER A 78 2.71 10.96 10.10
C SER A 78 2.54 9.49 9.76
N PHE A 79 1.47 9.14 9.07
CA PHE A 79 1.24 7.80 8.54
C PHE A 79 2.37 7.36 7.60
N LEU A 80 2.71 8.15 6.58
CA LEU A 80 3.79 7.83 5.63
C LEU A 80 5.17 7.71 6.30
N LEU A 81 5.45 8.53 7.31
CA LEU A 81 6.71 8.46 8.05
C LEU A 81 6.85 7.20 8.91
N GLY A 82 5.75 6.50 9.19
CA GLY A 82 5.77 5.19 9.86
C GLY A 82 6.41 4.09 9.03
N PHE A 83 6.38 4.21 7.69
CA PHE A 83 6.95 3.22 6.77
C PHE A 83 8.40 3.55 6.44
N SER A 84 9.27 2.55 6.51
CA SER A 84 10.68 2.64 6.13
C SER A 84 10.92 2.21 4.68
N PHE A 85 10.26 1.14 4.23
CA PHE A 85 10.51 0.50 2.93
C PHE A 85 9.28 0.48 2.01
N SER A 86 8.08 0.42 2.58
CA SER A 86 6.80 0.41 1.86
C SER A 86 6.16 1.79 1.77
N ARG A 87 6.94 2.87 1.94
CA ARG A 87 6.38 4.24 1.95
C ARG A 87 5.72 4.62 0.62
N MET A 88 6.25 4.17 -0.53
CA MET A 88 5.61 4.40 -1.83
C MET A 88 4.29 3.65 -1.99
N GLU A 89 4.23 2.43 -1.47
CA GLU A 89 3.00 1.65 -1.44
C GLU A 89 1.94 2.32 -0.56
N ALA A 90 2.35 2.77 0.63
CA ALA A 90 1.49 3.53 1.53
C ALA A 90 0.95 4.80 0.85
N LEU A 91 1.81 5.58 0.18
CA LEU A 91 1.41 6.76 -0.60
C LEU A 91 0.44 6.41 -1.73
N TYR A 92 0.69 5.32 -2.45
CA TYR A 92 -0.19 4.85 -3.51
C TYR A 92 -1.59 4.51 -2.97
N VAL A 93 -1.67 3.84 -1.83
CA VAL A 93 -2.94 3.50 -1.19
C VAL A 93 -3.70 4.75 -0.74
N VAL A 94 -3.07 5.64 0.02
CA VAL A 94 -3.78 6.82 0.56
C VAL A 94 -4.08 7.87 -0.52
N GLY A 95 -3.29 7.91 -1.58
CA GLY A 95 -3.57 8.74 -2.76
C GLY A 95 -4.75 8.21 -3.59
N SER A 96 -4.90 6.88 -3.66
CA SER A 96 -5.96 6.24 -4.47
C SER A 96 -7.27 6.05 -3.70
N CYS A 97 -7.21 5.87 -2.38
CA CYS A 97 -8.36 5.57 -1.52
C CYS A 97 -8.25 6.35 -0.19
N PRO A 98 -8.31 7.70 -0.22
CA PRO A 98 -8.07 8.54 0.96
C PRO A 98 -9.06 8.31 2.11
N GLN A 99 -10.27 7.83 1.81
CA GLN A 99 -11.29 7.53 2.81
C GLN A 99 -10.93 6.39 3.78
N LEU A 100 -9.92 5.57 3.44
CA LEU A 100 -9.40 4.51 4.31
C LEU A 100 -8.34 5.01 5.32
N LEU A 101 -7.95 6.28 5.26
CA LEU A 101 -6.82 6.78 6.04
C LEU A 101 -6.97 6.53 7.54
N THR A 102 -8.16 6.76 8.10
CA THR A 102 -8.43 6.58 9.52
C THR A 102 -8.12 5.14 9.96
N GLU A 103 -8.63 4.16 9.22
CA GLU A 103 -8.44 2.74 9.55
C GLU A 103 -7.01 2.26 9.26
N LEU A 104 -6.34 2.87 8.27
CA LEU A 104 -4.93 2.61 7.98
C LEU A 104 -4.00 3.18 9.05
N ILE A 105 -4.36 4.28 9.72
CA ILE A 105 -3.59 4.79 10.86
C ILE A 105 -3.67 3.80 12.03
N GLU A 106 -4.84 3.21 12.27
CA GLU A 106 -5.03 2.20 13.32
C GLU A 106 -4.39 0.86 12.98
N THR A 107 -4.37 0.49 11.69
CA THR A 107 -3.83 -0.78 11.19
C THR A 107 -2.91 -0.57 9.97
N PRO A 108 -1.69 -0.01 10.15
CA PRO A 108 -0.84 0.40 9.04
C PRO A 108 -0.40 -0.74 8.11
N ALA A 109 -0.20 -1.94 8.63
CA ALA A 109 0.18 -3.10 7.83
C ALA A 109 -0.86 -3.49 6.77
N LEU A 110 -2.11 -3.04 6.91
CA LEU A 110 -3.14 -3.24 5.89
C LEU A 110 -2.83 -2.48 4.59
N ALA A 111 -2.03 -1.41 4.66
CA ALA A 111 -1.59 -0.68 3.47
C ALA A 111 -0.84 -1.59 2.49
N THR A 112 -0.01 -2.53 2.97
CA THR A 112 0.71 -3.45 2.08
C THR A 112 -0.24 -4.44 1.40
N PHE A 113 -1.26 -4.95 2.11
CA PHE A 113 -2.30 -5.79 1.51
C PHE A 113 -3.09 -5.03 0.44
N LEU A 114 -3.45 -3.77 0.71
CA LEU A 114 -4.15 -2.92 -0.24
C LEU A 114 -3.26 -2.54 -1.42
N ALA A 115 -1.97 -2.27 -1.24
CA ALA A 115 -1.09 -1.93 -2.35
C ALA A 115 -0.93 -3.11 -3.34
N ASN A 116 -1.00 -4.34 -2.83
CA ASN A 116 -0.81 -5.59 -3.60
C ASN A 116 -2.14 -6.34 -3.84
N HIS A 117 -3.28 -5.66 -3.72
CA HIS A 117 -4.60 -6.32 -3.78
C HIS A 117 -4.87 -7.00 -5.11
N ASN A 118 -4.36 -6.46 -6.21
CA ASN A 118 -4.53 -7.01 -7.55
C ASN A 118 -3.84 -8.37 -7.68
N GLU A 119 -2.64 -8.52 -7.13
CA GLU A 119 -1.92 -9.80 -7.09
C GLU A 119 -2.64 -10.80 -6.20
N LEU A 120 -3.07 -10.38 -5.00
CA LEU A 120 -3.81 -11.23 -4.07
C LEU A 120 -5.16 -11.71 -4.61
N ARG A 121 -5.81 -10.90 -5.46
CA ARG A 121 -7.12 -11.19 -6.05
C ARG A 121 -7.03 -11.78 -7.46
N GLY A 122 -5.85 -11.81 -8.07
CA GLY A 122 -5.66 -12.23 -9.45
C GLY A 122 -6.31 -11.29 -10.48
N THR A 123 -6.45 -9.99 -10.17
CA THR A 123 -7.00 -9.01 -11.11
C THR A 123 -5.90 -8.41 -12.00
N ALA A 124 -6.24 -8.12 -13.26
CA ALA A 124 -5.28 -7.57 -14.22
C ALA A 124 -4.85 -6.13 -13.89
N ALA A 125 -5.67 -5.39 -13.13
CA ALA A 125 -5.40 -4.02 -12.71
C ALA A 125 -5.96 -3.76 -11.31
N PRO A 126 -5.45 -2.72 -10.62
CA PRO A 126 -6.01 -2.21 -9.38
C PRO A 126 -7.45 -1.73 -9.55
N VAL A 127 -8.31 -2.08 -8.60
CA VAL A 127 -9.76 -1.80 -8.62
C VAL A 127 -10.15 -0.88 -7.46
N TRP A 128 -9.47 0.26 -7.35
CA TRP A 128 -9.71 1.26 -6.29
C TRP A 128 -11.18 1.70 -6.16
N PRO A 129 -11.95 1.93 -7.26
CA PRO A 129 -13.36 2.28 -7.13
C PRO A 129 -14.21 1.18 -6.47
N GLU A 130 -13.84 -0.09 -6.66
CA GLU A 130 -14.52 -1.21 -6.01
C GLU A 130 -14.22 -1.24 -4.51
N ILE A 131 -12.94 -1.08 -4.13
CA ILE A 131 -12.51 -0.99 -2.73
C ILE A 131 -13.23 0.17 -2.03
N ALA A 132 -13.30 1.32 -2.68
CA ALA A 132 -14.02 2.49 -2.20
C ALA A 132 -15.50 2.18 -1.94
N ALA A 133 -16.18 1.54 -2.90
CA ALA A 133 -17.59 1.17 -2.76
C ALA A 133 -17.83 0.10 -1.68
N VAL A 134 -16.89 -0.83 -1.49
CA VAL A 134 -16.94 -1.83 -0.42
C VAL A 134 -16.80 -1.17 0.95
N HIS A 135 -15.84 -0.26 1.10
CA HIS A 135 -15.64 0.50 2.35
C HIS A 135 -16.86 1.35 2.69
N GLU A 136 -17.44 2.05 1.71
CA GLU A 136 -18.64 2.87 1.92
C GLU A 136 -19.83 2.04 2.44
N ARG A 137 -19.99 0.81 1.95
CA ARG A 137 -21.13 -0.06 2.31
C ARG A 137 -20.94 -0.79 3.64
N ASN A 138 -19.75 -1.32 3.87
CA ASN A 138 -19.50 -2.32 4.91
C ASN A 138 -18.32 -1.94 5.84
N GLY A 139 -17.75 -0.73 5.66
CA GLY A 139 -16.57 -0.26 6.40
C GLY A 139 -15.34 -1.15 6.18
N ILE A 140 -14.41 -1.06 7.12
CA ILE A 140 -13.15 -1.81 7.10
C ILE A 140 -13.34 -3.33 7.10
N HIS A 141 -14.40 -3.83 7.74
CA HIS A 141 -14.72 -5.25 7.77
C HIS A 141 -15.11 -5.78 6.38
N GLY A 142 -15.81 -4.98 5.57
CA GLY A 142 -16.03 -5.31 4.17
C GLY A 142 -14.72 -5.35 3.36
N VAL A 143 -13.80 -4.43 3.63
CA VAL A 143 -12.48 -4.41 2.97
C VAL A 143 -11.65 -5.64 3.34
N LEU A 144 -11.67 -6.08 4.59
CA LEU A 144 -11.01 -7.31 5.01
C LEU A 144 -11.55 -8.53 4.26
N GLU A 145 -12.87 -8.70 4.24
CA GLU A 145 -13.52 -9.78 3.50
C GLU A 145 -13.16 -9.74 2.02
N TRP A 146 -13.19 -8.54 1.43
CA TRP A 146 -12.83 -8.33 0.04
C TRP A 146 -11.35 -8.65 -0.22
N LEU A 147 -10.43 -8.40 0.71
CA LEU A 147 -9.04 -8.83 0.59
C LEU A 147 -8.83 -10.34 0.80
N GLY A 148 -9.86 -11.08 1.20
CA GLY A 148 -9.80 -12.50 1.55
C GLY A 148 -9.27 -12.75 2.96
N LEU A 149 -9.33 -11.74 3.82
CA LEU A 149 -9.00 -11.83 5.25
C LEU A 149 -10.28 -12.09 6.07
N PRO A 150 -10.18 -12.73 7.25
CA PRO A 150 -11.34 -12.88 8.12
C PRO A 150 -11.87 -11.51 8.53
N SER A 151 -13.17 -11.29 8.29
CA SER A 151 -13.88 -10.05 8.62
C SER A 151 -14.14 -9.96 10.12
N SER A 152 -13.09 -9.68 10.89
CA SER A 152 -13.15 -9.71 12.35
C SER A 152 -12.29 -8.63 12.99
N ARG A 153 -12.66 -8.21 14.20
CA ARG A 153 -11.83 -7.34 15.04
C ARG A 153 -10.51 -7.99 15.41
N GLN A 154 -10.50 -9.32 15.57
CA GLN A 154 -9.29 -10.07 15.93
C GLN A 154 -8.23 -9.94 14.83
N THR A 155 -8.63 -9.97 13.56
CA THR A 155 -7.75 -9.74 12.41
C THR A 155 -7.09 -8.36 12.50
N LEU A 156 -7.87 -7.30 12.75
CA LEU A 156 -7.35 -5.93 12.88
C LEU A 156 -6.39 -5.81 14.08
N THR A 157 -6.73 -6.41 15.22
CA THR A 157 -5.84 -6.45 16.40
C THR A 157 -4.52 -7.15 16.11
N ILE A 158 -4.55 -8.28 15.39
CA ILE A 158 -3.32 -8.99 15.00
C ILE A 158 -2.46 -8.10 14.09
N LEU A 159 -3.07 -7.48 13.08
CA LEU A 159 -2.36 -6.62 12.14
C LEU A 159 -1.82 -5.34 12.80
N SER A 160 -2.50 -4.78 13.81
CA SER A 160 -2.02 -3.61 14.56
C SER A 160 -0.91 -3.94 15.56
N HIS A 161 -0.78 -5.20 15.96
CA HIS A 161 0.34 -5.68 16.80
C HIS A 161 1.60 -6.02 16.00
N LEU A 162 1.60 -5.88 14.67
CA LEU A 162 2.83 -6.02 13.88
C LEU A 162 3.83 -4.94 14.27
N GLU A 163 5.05 -5.36 14.59
CA GLU A 163 6.11 -4.46 15.07
C GLU A 163 6.48 -3.40 14.03
N SER A 164 6.40 -3.77 12.74
CA SER A 164 6.66 -2.89 11.61
C SER A 164 5.45 -2.82 10.70
N PRO A 165 5.10 -1.62 10.19
CA PRO A 165 4.08 -1.48 9.16
C PRO A 165 4.58 -1.97 7.79
N ASP A 166 5.90 -2.10 7.60
CA ASP A 166 6.54 -2.62 6.38
C ASP A 166 6.44 -4.15 6.32
N LEU A 167 5.23 -4.70 6.16
CA LEU A 167 5.00 -6.13 6.08
C LEU A 167 5.66 -6.72 4.82
N PRO A 168 6.61 -7.68 4.93
CA PRO A 168 7.23 -8.27 3.75
C PRO A 168 6.21 -9.01 2.86
N LYS A 169 6.24 -8.76 1.54
CA LYS A 169 5.27 -9.32 0.56
C LYS A 169 5.15 -10.84 0.59
N LYS A 170 6.26 -11.53 0.86
CA LYS A 170 6.30 -13.00 1.02
C LYS A 170 5.35 -13.53 2.10
N PHE A 171 4.93 -12.68 3.04
CA PHE A 171 3.99 -13.05 4.10
C PHE A 171 2.54 -12.71 3.77
N LEU A 172 2.22 -11.96 2.71
CA LEU A 172 0.84 -11.55 2.42
C LEU A 172 -0.08 -12.76 2.20
N GLU A 173 0.27 -13.65 1.26
CA GLU A 173 -0.52 -14.84 0.97
C GLU A 173 -0.52 -15.85 2.14
N PRO A 174 0.64 -16.21 2.73
CA PRO A 174 0.65 -17.12 3.88
C PRO A 174 -0.14 -16.57 5.07
N LEU A 175 -0.01 -15.27 5.39
CA LEU A 175 -0.75 -14.66 6.50
C LEU A 175 -2.25 -14.63 6.18
N ARG A 176 -2.63 -14.34 4.92
CA ARG A 176 -4.03 -14.41 4.48
C ARG A 176 -4.63 -15.79 4.74
N THR A 177 -3.92 -16.86 4.38
CA THR A 177 -4.36 -18.25 4.65
C THR A 177 -4.38 -18.56 6.15
N GLN A 178 -3.29 -18.26 6.85
CA GLN A 178 -3.12 -18.62 8.26
C GLN A 178 -4.09 -17.88 9.19
N LEU A 179 -4.54 -16.68 8.82
CA LEU A 179 -5.56 -15.96 9.58
C LEU A 179 -6.93 -16.63 9.53
N TRP A 180 -7.19 -17.59 8.66
CA TRP A 180 -8.41 -18.42 8.72
C TRP A 180 -8.27 -19.61 9.68
N GLU A 181 -7.04 -19.97 10.06
CA GLU A 181 -6.78 -21.11 10.94
C GLU A 181 -6.98 -20.72 12.41
N PRO A 182 -7.91 -21.37 13.14
CA PRO A 182 -8.21 -20.99 14.53
C PRO A 182 -6.97 -20.98 15.42
N ARG A 183 -6.08 -21.97 15.26
CA ARG A 183 -4.85 -22.10 16.06
C ARG A 183 -3.92 -20.90 15.88
N THR A 184 -3.78 -20.42 14.66
CA THR A 184 -2.87 -19.32 14.33
C THR A 184 -3.44 -17.98 14.80
N ILE A 185 -4.74 -17.73 14.61
CA ILE A 185 -5.42 -16.54 15.17
C ILE A 185 -5.24 -16.48 16.68
N PHE A 186 -5.53 -17.58 17.41
CA PHE A 186 -5.41 -17.59 18.87
C PHE A 186 -3.98 -17.37 19.35
N ALA A 187 -2.98 -17.86 18.61
CA ALA A 187 -1.59 -17.68 18.95
C ALA A 187 -1.14 -16.22 18.73
N LEU A 188 -1.41 -15.66 17.55
CA LEU A 188 -1.02 -14.30 17.18
C LEU A 188 -1.75 -13.24 18.00
N GLN A 189 -3.04 -13.43 18.29
CA GLN A 189 -3.83 -12.47 19.07
C GLN A 189 -3.27 -12.24 20.48
N ARG A 190 -2.60 -13.23 21.06
CA ARG A 190 -2.00 -13.15 22.41
C ARG A 190 -0.63 -12.46 22.42
N MET A 191 -0.06 -12.19 21.24
CA MET A 191 1.23 -11.51 21.12
C MET A 191 1.01 -10.00 21.10
N PRO A 192 1.60 -9.23 22.04
CA PRO A 192 1.49 -7.77 22.05
C PRO A 192 2.38 -7.11 20.99
N SER A 193 3.39 -7.83 20.48
CA SER A 193 4.25 -7.40 19.38
C SER A 193 4.63 -8.62 18.54
N ILE A 194 4.30 -8.56 17.25
CA ILE A 194 4.49 -9.63 16.27
C ILE A 194 5.63 -9.21 15.34
N THR A 195 6.75 -9.94 15.45
CA THR A 195 7.95 -9.72 14.64
C THR A 195 7.91 -10.59 13.37
N ASP A 196 8.76 -10.25 12.39
CA ASP A 196 8.97 -11.08 11.20
C ASP A 196 9.36 -12.53 11.54
N ARG A 197 10.06 -12.74 12.66
CA ARG A 197 10.44 -14.10 13.12
C ARG A 197 9.22 -14.88 13.58
N HIS A 198 8.26 -14.23 14.25
CA HIS A 198 6.99 -14.86 14.62
C HIS A 198 6.21 -15.21 13.35
N LEU A 199 6.04 -14.26 12.43
CA LEU A 199 5.38 -14.49 11.15
C LEU A 199 6.02 -15.64 10.38
N ALA A 200 7.34 -15.68 10.28
CA ALA A 200 8.06 -16.77 9.63
C ALA A 200 7.73 -18.13 10.25
N SER A 201 7.66 -18.24 11.57
CA SER A 201 7.33 -19.48 12.25
C SER A 201 5.92 -19.98 11.93
N TYR A 202 4.93 -19.09 11.90
CA TYR A 202 3.53 -19.47 11.63
C TYR A 202 3.25 -19.65 10.13
N CYS A 203 3.92 -18.87 9.28
CA CYS A 203 3.73 -18.89 7.82
C CYS A 203 4.55 -19.98 7.12
N HIS A 204 5.65 -20.49 7.70
CA HIS A 204 6.43 -21.58 7.08
C HIS A 204 5.63 -22.88 6.96
N HIS A 205 4.68 -23.11 7.86
CA HIS A 205 3.82 -24.29 7.81
C HIS A 205 2.87 -24.30 6.60
N ALA A 206 2.70 -23.17 5.90
CA ALA A 206 1.89 -23.08 4.69
C ALA A 206 2.63 -23.52 3.40
N PHE A 207 3.96 -23.60 3.42
CA PHE A 207 4.77 -24.03 2.26
C PHE A 207 5.13 -25.52 2.27
N ALA A 208 4.78 -26.24 3.34
CA ALA A 208 5.14 -27.65 3.55
C ALA A 208 3.96 -28.63 3.42
N ALA A 209 2.83 -28.18 2.88
CA ALA A 209 1.64 -28.98 2.56
C ALA A 209 1.32 -28.85 1.08
#